data_AF-A0A4T0UK83-F1
#
_entry.id   AF-A0A4T0UK83-F1
#
_cell.length_a   1.000
_cell.length_b   1.000
_cell.length_c   1.000
_cell.angle_alpha   90.00
_cell.angle_beta   90.00
_cell.angle_gamma   90.00
#
_symmetry.space_group_name_H-M   'P 1'
#
loop_
_entity.id
_entity.type
_entity.pdbx_description
1 polymer ?
#
loop_
_entity_poly.entity_id
_entity_poly.type
_entity_poly.pdbx_seq_one_letter_code
_entity_poly.pdbx_strand_id
1 'polypeptide(L)'
;MDRLRAVARTFWVGGIWMVGLMVAPVLFASLNKVTAGLIAGKLFANLAWIGLVCGVFLLADYIWRVGARGVKEGTFWLIAGMLLCTVVNHFAVTPIIAELKLSMNQAAEGLFGGGFATWHAISSLIYLVQSLLALVYVMRRDS
;
A
#
# COMPACT_ATOMS: atom_id res chain seq x y z
N MET A 1 24.14 -9.13 -4.35
CA MET A 1 22.86 -8.40 -4.57
C MET A 1 21.64 -9.23 -4.18
N ASP A 2 21.66 -10.56 -4.30
CA ASP A 2 20.47 -11.41 -4.05
C ASP A 2 19.95 -11.37 -2.61
N ARG A 3 20.84 -11.27 -1.60
CA ARG A 3 20.44 -11.06 -0.20
C ARG A 3 19.70 -9.75 0.03
N LEU A 4 20.12 -8.67 -0.67
CA LEU A 4 19.51 -7.34 -0.51
C LEU A 4 18.12 -7.30 -1.15
N ARG A 5 17.93 -8.00 -2.28
CA ARG A 5 16.63 -8.23 -2.91
C ARG A 5 15.68 -8.99 -2.00
N ALA A 6 16.16 -10.06 -1.38
CA ALA A 6 15.37 -10.85 -0.43
C ALA A 6 14.92 -9.97 0.75
N VAL A 7 15.84 -9.20 1.34
CA VAL A 7 15.50 -8.25 2.43
C VAL A 7 14.48 -7.21 1.97
N ALA A 8 14.67 -6.57 0.81
CA ALA A 8 13.74 -5.58 0.30
C ALA A 8 12.35 -6.17 0.02
N ARG A 9 12.29 -7.38 -0.57
CA ARG A 9 11.04 -8.11 -0.82
C ARG A 9 10.33 -8.44 0.49
N THR A 10 11.04 -9.02 1.46
CA THR A 10 10.47 -9.39 2.76
C THR A 10 10.02 -8.16 3.54
N PHE A 11 10.79 -7.08 3.51
CA PHE A 11 10.44 -5.85 4.22
C PHE A 11 9.21 -5.18 3.61
N TRP A 12 9.12 -5.12 2.28
CA TRP A 12 7.98 -4.51 1.60
C TRP A 12 6.71 -5.37 1.71
N VAL A 13 6.78 -6.66 1.35
CA VAL A 13 5.62 -7.57 1.40
C VAL A 13 5.19 -7.83 2.84
N GLY A 14 6.15 -8.09 3.73
CA GLY A 14 5.89 -8.27 5.15
C GLY A 14 5.30 -7.02 5.79
N GLY A 15 5.78 -5.83 5.40
CA GLY A 15 5.21 -4.56 5.85
C GLY A 15 3.76 -4.37 5.43
N ILE A 16 3.41 -4.71 4.18
CA ILE A 16 2.02 -4.66 3.69
C ILE A 16 1.10 -5.56 4.53
N TRP A 17 1.49 -6.81 4.76
CA TRP A 17 0.64 -7.70 5.54
C TRP A 17 0.58 -7.34 7.02
N MET A 18 1.70 -6.96 7.64
CA MET A 18 1.73 -6.55 9.03
C MET A 18 0.83 -5.34 9.28
N VAL A 19 0.96 -4.29 8.46
CA VAL A 19 0.18 -3.07 8.66
C VAL A 19 -1.29 -3.30 8.37
N GLY A 20 -1.63 -3.99 7.28
CA GLY A 20 -3.02 -4.23 6.89
C GLY A 20 -3.77 -5.26 7.73
N LEU A 21 -3.14 -6.41 8.04
CA LEU A 21 -3.81 -7.53 8.70
C LEU A 21 -3.73 -7.49 10.22
N MET A 22 -2.68 -6.91 10.80
CA MET A 22 -2.53 -6.85 12.26
C MET A 22 -2.65 -5.44 12.81
N VAL A 23 -1.83 -4.50 12.33
CA VAL A 23 -1.74 -3.18 12.96
C VAL A 23 -3.04 -2.41 12.83
N ALA A 24 -3.66 -2.38 11.64
CA ALA A 24 -4.93 -1.69 11.45
C ALA A 24 -6.05 -2.23 12.38
N PRO A 25 -6.36 -3.55 12.42
CA PRO A 25 -7.35 -4.09 13.37
C PRO A 25 -7.02 -3.79 14.84
N VAL A 26 -5.76 -3.92 15.25
CA VAL A 26 -5.33 -3.63 16.63
C VAL A 26 -5.56 -2.16 16.98
N LEU A 27 -5.28 -1.22 16.06
CA LEU A 27 -5.54 0.20 16.26
C LEU A 27 -7.03 0.49 16.44
N PHE A 28 -7.88 -0.08 15.59
CA PHE A 28 -9.33 0.14 15.67
C PHE A 28 -9.98 -0.56 16.88
N ALA A 29 -9.38 -1.63 17.38
CA ALA A 29 -9.82 -2.29 18.61
C ALA A 29 -9.35 -1.55 19.88
N SER A 30 -8.17 -0.92 19.85
CA SER A 30 -7.54 -0.33 21.04
C SER A 30 -7.79 1.18 21.20
N LEU A 31 -8.17 1.88 20.14
CA LEU A 31 -8.31 3.34 20.13
C LEU A 31 -9.69 3.78 19.60
N ASN A 32 -10.06 5.02 19.87
CA ASN A 32 -11.22 5.64 19.24
C ASN A 32 -11.03 5.69 17.70
N LYS A 33 -12.14 5.62 16.95
CA LYS A 33 -12.11 5.53 15.47
C LYS A 33 -11.34 6.68 14.80
N VAL A 34 -11.39 7.87 15.38
CA VAL A 34 -10.77 9.08 14.83
C VAL A 34 -9.24 9.01 14.93
N THR A 35 -8.72 8.70 16.11
CA THR A 35 -7.29 8.52 16.43
C THR A 35 -6.73 7.28 15.75
N ALA A 36 -7.45 6.15 15.77
CA ALA A 36 -7.07 4.94 15.05
C ALA A 36 -6.86 5.22 13.56
N GLY A 37 -7.82 5.90 12.92
CA GLY A 37 -7.70 6.29 11.51
C GLY A 37 -6.55 7.28 11.24
N LEU A 38 -6.24 8.18 12.18
CA LEU A 38 -5.11 9.11 12.03
C LEU A 38 -3.77 8.37 12.06
N ILE A 39 -3.58 7.47 13.03
CA ILE A 39 -2.33 6.70 13.15
C ILE A 39 -2.20 5.69 12.01
N ALA A 40 -3.30 5.00 11.65
CA ALA A 40 -3.33 4.10 10.51
C ALA A 40 -2.94 4.82 9.21
N GLY A 41 -3.48 6.02 8.96
CA GLY A 41 -3.09 6.83 7.80
C GLY A 41 -1.60 7.17 7.77
N LYS A 42 -1.00 7.54 8.92
CA LYS A 42 0.45 7.77 9.01
C LYS A 42 1.27 6.50 8.76
N LEU A 43 0.83 5.36 9.27
CA LEU A 43 1.50 4.07 9.03
C LEU A 43 1.43 3.66 7.55
N PHE A 44 0.28 3.81 6.90
CA PHE A 44 0.14 3.56 5.47
C PHE A 44 0.99 4.52 4.64
N ALA A 45 1.08 5.79 5.02
CA ALA A 45 1.97 6.75 4.38
C ALA A 45 3.46 6.37 4.49
N ASN A 46 3.92 6.00 5.69
CA ASN A 46 5.29 5.54 5.90
C ASN A 46 5.57 4.26 5.12
N LEU A 47 4.63 3.32 5.12
CA LEU A 47 4.73 2.08 4.36
C LEU A 47 4.74 2.35 2.85
N ALA A 48 4.02 3.36 2.37
CA ALA A 48 4.04 3.75 0.96
C ALA A 48 5.41 4.28 0.53
N TRP A 49 6.06 5.10 1.36
CA TRP A 49 7.43 5.57 1.13
C TRP A 49 8.43 4.41 1.13
N ILE A 50 8.35 3.52 2.10
CA ILE A 50 9.17 2.31 2.16
C ILE A 50 8.95 1.46 0.90
N GLY A 51 7.69 1.27 0.52
CA GLY A 51 7.30 0.48 -0.66
C GLY A 51 7.78 1.10 -1.97
N LEU A 52 7.79 2.42 -2.08
CA LEU A 52 8.38 3.14 -3.21
C LEU A 52 9.88 2.89 -3.30
N VAL A 53 10.61 3.05 -2.20
CA VAL A 53 12.07 2.84 -2.16
C VAL A 53 12.40 1.38 -2.49
N CYS A 54 11.75 0.42 -1.82
CA CYS A 54 11.97 -1.01 -2.05
C CYS A 54 11.54 -1.44 -3.46
N GLY A 55 10.40 -0.97 -3.94
CA GLY A 55 9.88 -1.32 -5.26
C GLY A 55 10.72 -0.75 -6.39
N VAL A 56 11.15 0.52 -6.32
CA VAL A 56 12.06 1.12 -7.30
C VAL A 56 13.41 0.39 -7.30
N PHE A 57 13.94 0.05 -6.11
CA PHE A 57 15.17 -0.73 -6.01
C PHE A 57 15.04 -2.11 -6.67
N LEU A 58 13.95 -2.84 -6.39
CA LEU A 58 13.69 -4.15 -6.99
C LEU A 58 13.50 -4.06 -8.50
N LEU A 59 12.79 -3.03 -8.99
CA LEU A 59 12.57 -2.81 -10.41
C LEU A 59 13.88 -2.47 -11.13
N ALA A 60 14.71 -1.60 -10.55
CA ALA A 60 16.00 -1.21 -11.10
C ALA A 60 16.98 -2.39 -11.14
N ASP A 61 17.08 -3.17 -10.06
CA ASP A 61 17.93 -4.37 -10.04
C ASP A 61 17.41 -5.42 -11.04
N TYR A 62 16.10 -5.54 -11.21
CA TYR A 62 15.51 -6.45 -12.20
C TYR A 62 15.83 -6.02 -13.65
N ILE A 63 15.66 -4.74 -13.99
CA ILE A 63 16.02 -4.19 -15.31
C ILE A 63 17.52 -4.36 -15.59
N TRP A 64 18.38 -4.11 -14.59
CA TRP A 64 19.83 -4.23 -14.75
C TRP A 64 20.24 -5.66 -15.14
N ARG A 65 19.57 -6.68 -14.60
CA ARG A 65 19.93 -8.09 -14.85
C ARG A 65 19.34 -8.67 -16.11
N VAL A 66 18.07 -8.42 -16.37
CA VAL A 66 17.34 -9.06 -17.49
C VAL A 66 17.34 -8.17 -18.74
N GLY A 67 17.67 -6.88 -18.58
CA GLY A 67 17.62 -5.88 -19.64
C GLY A 67 16.19 -5.65 -20.13
N ALA A 68 16.06 -5.02 -21.31
CA ALA A 68 14.76 -4.73 -21.92
C ALA A 68 13.91 -5.98 -22.23
N ARG A 69 14.51 -7.19 -22.26
CA ARG A 69 13.80 -8.45 -22.44
C ARG A 69 12.96 -8.83 -21.20
N GLY A 70 13.35 -8.37 -20.01
CA GLY A 70 12.63 -8.64 -18.76
C GLY A 70 11.29 -7.91 -18.63
N VAL A 71 11.05 -6.87 -19.44
CA VAL A 71 9.75 -6.14 -19.46
C VAL A 71 8.59 -7.05 -19.90
N LYS A 72 8.89 -8.16 -20.58
CA LYS A 72 7.90 -9.16 -20.98
C LYS A 72 7.58 -10.19 -19.88
N GLU A 73 8.36 -10.24 -18.81
CA GLU A 73 8.12 -11.19 -17.72
C GLU A 73 7.06 -10.68 -16.74
N GLY A 74 6.26 -11.61 -16.22
CA GLY A 74 5.22 -11.29 -15.24
C GLY A 74 5.76 -10.67 -13.96
N THR A 75 7.00 -10.96 -13.58
CA THR A 75 7.65 -10.42 -12.38
C THR A 75 7.80 -8.90 -12.43
N PHE A 76 8.15 -8.34 -13.60
CA PHE A 76 8.22 -6.89 -13.80
C PHE A 76 6.85 -6.24 -13.59
N TRP A 77 5.80 -6.79 -14.21
CA TRP A 77 4.44 -6.30 -14.09
C TRP A 77 3.86 -6.43 -12.68
N LEU A 78 4.27 -7.46 -11.92
CA LEU A 78 3.89 -7.58 -10.51
C LEU A 78 4.48 -6.46 -9.67
N ILE A 79 5.79 -6.20 -9.78
CA ILE A 79 6.46 -5.12 -9.03
C ILE A 79 5.90 -3.76 -9.46
N ALA A 80 5.75 -3.54 -10.77
CA ALA A 80 5.19 -2.30 -11.31
C ALA A 80 3.72 -2.09 -10.87
N GLY A 81 2.90 -3.14 -10.88
CA GLY A 81 1.52 -3.09 -10.40
C GLY A 81 1.44 -2.77 -8.91
N MET A 82 2.28 -3.41 -8.08
CA MET A 82 2.35 -3.11 -6.65
C MET A 82 2.82 -1.68 -6.36
N LEU A 83 3.78 -1.17 -7.13
CA LEU A 83 4.21 0.23 -7.06
C LEU A 83 3.07 1.17 -7.46
N LEU A 84 2.37 0.87 -8.56
CA LEU A 84 1.24 1.68 -9.02
C LEU A 84 0.12 1.72 -7.98
N CYS A 85 -0.25 0.59 -7.38
CA CYS A 85 -1.21 0.54 -6.28
C CYS A 85 -0.76 1.42 -5.11
N THR A 86 0.52 1.36 -4.75
CA THR A 86 1.09 2.19 -3.66
C THR A 86 0.98 3.68 -3.98
N VAL A 87 1.34 4.08 -5.20
CA VAL A 87 1.27 5.48 -5.65
C VAL A 87 -0.17 5.97 -5.69
N VAL A 88 -1.09 5.21 -6.29
CA VAL A 88 -2.50 5.59 -6.38
C VAL A 88 -3.11 5.71 -4.98
N ASN A 89 -2.85 4.75 -4.09
CA ASN A 89 -3.41 4.80 -2.74
C ASN A 89 -2.83 5.97 -1.92
N HIS A 90 -1.52 6.23 -2.03
CA HIS A 90 -0.86 7.29 -1.29
C HIS A 90 -1.15 8.70 -1.83
N PHE A 91 -1.04 8.92 -3.14
CA PHE A 91 -1.14 10.24 -3.73
C PHE A 91 -2.53 10.62 -4.23
N ALA A 92 -3.40 9.66 -4.58
CA ALA A 92 -4.77 9.98 -4.99
C ALA A 92 -5.75 9.78 -3.83
N VAL A 93 -5.73 8.62 -3.19
CA VAL A 93 -6.78 8.25 -2.24
C VAL A 93 -6.58 8.89 -0.86
N THR A 94 -5.36 8.89 -0.34
CA THR A 94 -5.06 9.46 0.98
C THR A 94 -5.40 10.96 1.12
N PRO A 95 -5.04 11.86 0.18
CA PRO A 95 -5.40 13.28 0.32
C PRO A 95 -6.90 13.52 0.22
N ILE A 96 -7.61 12.81 -0.66
CA ILE A 96 -9.08 12.92 -0.79
C ILE A 96 -9.76 12.54 0.53
N ILE A 97 -9.32 11.44 1.16
CA ILE A 97 -9.82 11.02 2.47
C ILE A 97 -9.53 12.08 3.55
N ALA A 98 -8.34 12.71 3.51
CA ALA A 98 -7.96 13.74 4.48
C ALA A 98 -8.84 15.01 4.34
N GLU A 99 -9.09 15.48 3.12
CA GLU A 99 -9.97 16.63 2.84
C GLU A 99 -11.41 16.36 3.27
N LEU A 100 -11.93 15.17 2.95
CA LEU A 100 -13.25 14.74 3.40
C LEU A 100 -13.35 14.68 4.93
N LYS A 101 -12.29 14.21 5.61
CA LYS A 101 -12.25 14.10 7.07
C LYS A 101 -12.20 15.48 7.76
N LEU A 102 -11.52 16.46 7.17
CA LEU A 102 -11.53 17.86 7.66
C LEU A 102 -12.92 18.49 7.51
N SER A 103 -13.58 18.24 6.38
CA SER A 103 -14.93 18.73 6.09
C SER A 103 -15.98 18.12 7.05
N MET A 104 -15.81 16.85 7.42
CA MET A 104 -16.65 16.17 8.43
C MET A 104 -16.49 16.74 9.85
N ASN A 105 -15.31 17.25 10.20
CA ASN A 105 -15.08 17.83 11.53
C ASN A 105 -15.71 19.23 11.69
N GLN A 106 -16.06 19.90 10.59
CA GLN A 106 -16.63 21.26 10.59
C GLN A 106 -18.15 21.27 10.36
N ALA A 107 -18.71 20.28 9.67
CA ALA A 107 -20.15 20.17 9.45
C ALA A 107 -20.76 19.15 10.43
N ALA A 108 -21.65 19.62 11.30
CA ALA A 108 -22.47 18.78 12.17
C ALA A 108 -23.11 17.61 11.39
N GLU A 109 -23.18 16.46 12.03
CA GLU A 109 -23.45 15.07 11.58
C GLU A 109 -24.65 14.79 10.62
N GLY A 110 -25.29 15.79 10.03
CA GLY A 110 -26.59 15.63 9.39
C GLY A 110 -26.63 15.19 7.92
N LEU A 111 -25.62 15.46 7.08
CA LEU A 111 -25.87 15.47 5.62
C LEU A 111 -24.94 14.72 4.67
N PHE A 112 -23.79 14.16 5.08
CA PHE A 112 -22.86 13.56 4.10
C PHE A 112 -22.12 12.31 4.61
N GLY A 113 -22.85 11.20 4.73
CA GLY A 113 -22.30 9.89 5.10
C GLY A 113 -21.68 9.07 3.95
N GLY A 114 -21.70 9.55 2.70
CA GLY A 114 -21.32 8.75 1.53
C GLY A 114 -19.82 8.79 1.18
N GLY A 115 -19.26 9.99 1.00
CA GLY A 115 -17.95 10.16 0.36
C GLY A 115 -16.79 9.49 1.11
N PHE A 116 -16.70 9.71 2.43
CA PHE A 116 -15.63 9.11 3.24
C PHE A 116 -15.66 7.58 3.22
N ALA A 117 -16.84 6.98 3.41
CA ALA A 117 -16.99 5.52 3.41
C ALA A 117 -16.64 4.92 2.05
N THR A 118 -17.07 5.55 0.95
CA THR A 118 -16.75 5.12 -0.41
C THR A 118 -15.24 5.16 -0.68
N TRP A 119 -14.57 6.29 -0.40
CA TRP A 119 -13.13 6.43 -0.61
C TRP A 119 -12.32 5.51 0.30
N HIS A 120 -12.78 5.28 1.52
CA HIS A 120 -12.17 4.31 2.43
C HIS A 120 -12.31 2.86 1.93
N ALA A 121 -13.47 2.49 1.39
CA ALA A 121 -13.68 1.19 0.76
C ALA A 121 -12.79 1.02 -0.48
N ILE A 122 -12.64 2.05 -1.32
CA ILE A 122 -11.73 2.05 -2.47
C ILE A 122 -10.28 1.85 -2.02
N SER A 123 -9.82 2.59 -1.01
CA SER A 123 -8.47 2.43 -0.45
C SER A 123 -8.23 0.99 0.03
N SER A 124 -9.21 0.44 0.76
CA SER A 124 -9.15 -0.92 1.28
C SER A 124 -9.09 -1.96 0.17
N LEU A 125 -9.85 -1.76 -0.91
CA LEU A 125 -9.83 -2.64 -2.07
C LEU A 125 -8.48 -2.58 -2.81
N ILE A 126 -7.92 -1.39 -3.02
CA ILE A 126 -6.58 -1.23 -3.60
C ILE A 126 -5.54 -1.96 -2.74
N TYR A 127 -5.65 -1.82 -1.42
CA TYR A 127 -4.74 -2.48 -0.49
C TYR A 127 -4.88 -4.01 -0.49
N LEU A 128 -6.11 -4.52 -0.63
CA LEU A 128 -6.39 -5.95 -0.77
C LEU A 128 -5.76 -6.50 -2.06
N VAL A 129 -5.99 -5.83 -3.19
CA VAL A 129 -5.38 -6.18 -4.47
C VAL A 129 -3.86 -6.15 -4.37
N GLN A 130 -3.29 -5.11 -3.76
CA GLN A 130 -1.86 -5.02 -3.51
C GLN A 130 -1.34 -6.16 -2.64
N SER A 131 -2.09 -6.58 -1.61
CA SER A 131 -1.73 -7.70 -0.74
C SER A 131 -1.76 -9.05 -1.49
N LEU A 132 -2.71 -9.22 -2.41
CA LEU A 132 -2.78 -10.40 -3.29
C LEU A 132 -1.64 -10.41 -4.30
N LEU A 133 -1.31 -9.27 -4.91
CA LEU A 133 -0.14 -9.15 -5.79
C LEU A 133 1.16 -9.46 -5.05
N ALA A 134 1.28 -8.99 -3.80
CA ALA A 134 2.41 -9.29 -2.94
C ALA A 134 2.52 -10.80 -2.63
N LEU A 135 1.38 -11.46 -2.40
CA LEU A 135 1.32 -12.92 -2.21
C LEU A 135 1.79 -13.66 -3.46
N VAL A 136 1.25 -13.30 -4.62
CA VAL A 136 1.66 -13.88 -5.90
C VAL A 136 3.15 -13.66 -6.15
N TYR A 137 3.68 -12.48 -5.82
CA TYR A 137 5.10 -12.16 -5.96
C TYR A 137 6.00 -13.01 -5.06
N VAL A 138 5.58 -13.31 -3.82
CA VAL A 138 6.32 -14.21 -2.91
C VAL A 138 6.21 -15.67 -3.35
N MET A 139 5.04 -16.10 -3.85
CA MET A 139 4.82 -17.46 -4.31
C MET A 139 5.53 -17.77 -5.63
N ARG A 140 5.78 -16.74 -6.47
CA ARG A 140 6.65 -16.87 -7.63
C ARG A 140 8.09 -17.06 -7.13
N ARG A 141 8.55 -18.31 -7.08
CA ARG A 141 9.98 -18.59 -6.97
C ARG A 141 10.66 -18.04 -8.22
N ASP A 142 11.71 -17.26 -8.01
CA ASP A 142 12.65 -16.90 -9.07
C ASP A 142 13.29 -18.22 -9.55
N SER A 143 12.74 -18.83 -10.60
CA SER A 143 13.30 -20.01 -11.29
C SER A 143 14.39 -19.57 -12.26
#